data_AF-A0A6N0NXF6-F1
#
_entry.id   AF-A0A6N0NXF6-F1
#
_cell.length_a   1.000
_cell.length_b   1.000
_cell.length_c   1.000
_cell.angle_alpha   90.00
_cell.angle_beta   90.00
_cell.angle_gamma   90.00
#
_symmetry.space_group_name_H-M   'P 1'
#
loop_
_entity.id
_entity.type
_entity.pdbx_description
1 polymer ?
#
loop_
_entity_poly.entity_id
_entity_poly.type
_entity_poly.pdbx_seq_one_letter_code
_entity_poly.pdbx_strand_id
1 'polypeptide(L)'
;MEAITSKLHKYDIKVSLVVEYNTSRPCAFHNIPVERRPRGVINCPLGHRLHSDVNGALNIMKLGIKKVANTLKRPLSFLVTSNGVTP
;
A
#
# COMPACT_ATOMS: atom_id res chain seq x y z
N MET A 1 -17.71 5.80 -7.24
CA MET A 1 -17.25 6.63 -6.10
C MET A 1 -18.39 6.90 -5.12
N GLU A 2 -19.54 7.38 -5.59
CA GLU A 2 -20.69 7.76 -4.76
C GLU A 2 -21.20 6.66 -3.82
N ALA A 3 -21.32 5.41 -4.29
CA ALA A 3 -21.76 4.30 -3.45
C ALA A 3 -20.82 4.02 -2.25
N ILE A 4 -19.51 4.15 -2.46
CA ILE A 4 -18.50 3.96 -1.40
C ILE A 4 -18.57 5.13 -0.42
N THR A 5 -18.55 6.36 -0.95
CA THR A 5 -18.63 7.58 -0.14
C THR A 5 -19.90 7.59 0.70
N SER A 6 -21.06 7.30 0.11
CA SER A 6 -22.33 7.21 0.82
C SER A 6 -22.29 6.19 1.97
N LYS A 7 -21.75 4.99 1.72
CA LYS A 7 -21.65 3.96 2.76
C LYS A 7 -20.71 4.37 3.88
N LEU A 8 -19.58 5.00 3.57
CA LEU A 8 -18.62 5.48 4.57
C LEU A 8 -19.15 6.65 5.41
N HIS A 9 -19.90 7.57 4.80
CA HIS A 9 -20.57 8.65 5.54
C HIS A 9 -21.58 8.15 6.57
N LYS A 10 -22.27 7.02 6.32
CA LYS A 10 -23.18 6.40 7.30
C LYS A 10 -22.48 5.92 8.57
N TYR A 11 -21.16 5.72 8.52
CA TYR A 11 -20.33 5.34 9.67
C TYR A 11 -19.44 6.49 10.16
N ASP A 12 -19.75 7.74 9.79
CA ASP A 12 -18.96 8.94 10.12
C ASP A 12 -17.49 8.87 9.67
N ILE A 13 -17.20 8.09 8.61
CA ILE A 13 -15.85 7.98 8.04
C ILE A 13 -15.67 9.08 6.99
N LYS A 14 -14.70 9.97 7.23
CA LYS A 14 -14.33 11.03 6.27
C LYS A 14 -13.61 10.44 5.07
N VAL A 15 -14.05 10.84 3.87
CA VAL A 15 -13.44 10.45 2.59
C VAL A 15 -12.71 11.64 1.99
N SER A 16 -11.53 11.41 1.43
CA SER A 16 -10.74 12.45 0.76
C SER A 16 -10.15 11.89 -0.53
N LEU A 17 -10.18 12.69 -1.58
CA LEU A 17 -9.52 12.37 -2.84
C LEU A 17 -8.05 12.79 -2.75
N VAL A 18 -7.16 11.88 -3.13
CA VAL A 18 -5.72 12.11 -3.17
C VAL A 18 -5.28 11.88 -4.62
N VAL A 19 -4.55 12.85 -5.18
CA VAL A 19 -4.00 12.70 -6.53
C VAL A 19 -2.85 11.71 -6.48
N GLU A 20 -2.99 10.60 -7.19
CA GLU A 20 -1.96 9.56 -7.27
C GLU A 20 -0.89 9.97 -8.30
N TYR A 21 0.38 10.01 -7.87
CA TYR A 21 1.50 10.15 -8.79
C TYR A 21 2.62 9.19 -8.41
N ASN A 22 2.83 8.14 -9.21
CA ASN A 22 3.91 7.16 -9.03
C ASN A 22 3.98 6.52 -7.63
N THR A 23 2.86 6.41 -6.92
CA THR A 23 2.80 5.96 -5.50
C THR A 23 3.26 4.53 -5.29
N SER A 24 3.31 3.72 -6.34
CA SER A 24 3.75 2.33 -6.26
C SER A 24 5.25 2.15 -6.52
N ARG A 25 5.99 3.21 -6.90
CA ARG A 25 7.45 3.19 -7.16
C ARG A 25 8.33 3.34 -5.92
N PRO A 26 8.02 4.22 -4.95
CA PRO A 26 8.79 4.33 -3.73
C PRO A 26 8.27 3.38 -2.65
N CYS A 27 9.15 2.96 -1.74
CA CYS A 27 8.78 2.26 -0.53
C CYS A 27 7.98 3.21 0.37
N ALA A 28 6.80 2.80 0.83
CA ALA A 28 5.95 3.63 1.69
C ALA A 28 6.66 4.12 2.96
N PHE A 29 7.55 3.29 3.51
CA PHE A 29 8.27 3.59 4.75
C PHE A 29 9.52 4.46 4.50
N HIS A 30 10.41 4.02 3.61
CA HIS A 30 11.72 4.65 3.41
C HIS A 30 11.79 5.68 2.28
N ASN A 31 10.75 5.79 1.45
CA ASN A 31 10.68 6.70 0.32
C ASN A 31 11.77 6.52 -0.76
N ILE A 32 12.40 5.34 -0.83
CA ILE A 32 13.38 4.98 -1.86
C ILE A 32 12.74 4.11 -2.94
N PRO A 33 13.25 4.14 -4.20
CA PRO A 33 12.79 3.24 -5.25
C PRO A 33 12.85 1.77 -4.83
N VAL A 34 11.82 1.01 -5.21
CA VAL A 34 11.74 -0.44 -4.94
C VAL A 34 11.84 -1.23 -6.23
N GLU A 35 12.40 -2.43 -6.15
CA GLU A 35 12.40 -3.38 -7.25
C GLU A 35 11.11 -4.21 -7.22
N ARG A 36 10.47 -4.41 -8.37
CA ARG A 36 9.24 -5.21 -8.50
C ARG A 36 9.52 -6.60 -9.05
N ARG A 37 10.04 -7.49 -8.21
CA ARG A 37 10.34 -8.87 -8.60
C ARG A 37 10.17 -9.82 -7.41
N PRO A 38 9.33 -10.86 -7.48
CA PRO A 38 8.45 -11.21 -8.60
C PRO A 38 7.29 -10.22 -8.77
N ARG A 39 6.51 -10.37 -9.84
CA ARG A 39 5.35 -9.49 -10.12
C ARG A 39 4.42 -9.45 -8.90
N GLY A 40 3.94 -8.25 -8.55
CA GLY A 40 3.05 -8.04 -7.42
C GLY A 40 3.77 -7.88 -6.07
N VAL A 41 5.09 -8.10 -6.00
CA VAL A 41 5.89 -7.87 -4.78
C VAL A 41 6.89 -6.76 -5.02
N ILE A 42 6.99 -5.87 -4.04
CA ILE A 42 8.06 -4.88 -3.99
C ILE A 42 9.16 -5.35 -3.04
N ASN A 43 10.41 -5.14 -3.42
CA ASN A 43 11.57 -5.29 -2.55
C ASN A 43 12.22 -3.93 -2.38
N CYS A 44 12.23 -3.45 -1.15
CA CYS A 44 12.97 -2.28 -0.74
C CYS A 44 14.42 -2.69 -0.45
N PRO A 45 15.42 -1.93 -0.93
CA PRO A 45 16.84 -2.15 -0.60
C PRO A 45 17.14 -2.19 0.90
N LEU A 46 16.28 -1.59 1.72
CA LEU A 46 16.38 -1.56 3.19
C LEU A 46 15.59 -2.70 3.88
N GLY A 47 15.17 -3.72 3.13
CA GLY A 47 14.63 -4.97 3.69
C GLY A 47 13.11 -5.11 3.75
N HIS A 48 12.33 -4.10 3.37
CA HIS A 48 10.87 -4.26 3.28
C HIS A 48 10.46 -5.06 2.04
N ARG A 49 9.70 -6.14 2.26
CA ARG A 49 9.00 -6.89 1.22
C ARG A 49 7.50 -6.83 1.49
N LEU A 50 6.72 -6.31 0.54
CA LEU A 50 5.25 -6.22 0.65
C LEU A 50 4.59 -6.31 -0.74
N HIS A 51 3.29 -6.60 -0.76
CA HIS A 51 2.52 -6.56 -2.00
C HIS A 51 2.50 -5.12 -2.58
N SER A 52 2.59 -4.99 -3.91
CA SER A 52 2.64 -3.70 -4.60
C SER A 52 1.41 -2.85 -4.32
N ASP A 53 0.24 -3.47 -4.21
CA ASP A 53 -1.02 -2.75 -3.96
C ASP A 53 -1.07 -2.21 -2.53
N VAL A 54 -0.58 -2.98 -1.57
CA VAL A 54 -0.45 -2.54 -0.17
C VAL A 54 0.55 -1.38 -0.09
N ASN A 55 1.66 -1.44 -0.82
CA ASN A 55 2.62 -0.33 -0.89
C ASN A 55 1.97 0.93 -1.48
N GLY A 56 1.21 0.78 -2.57
CA GLY A 56 0.46 1.87 -3.19
C GLY A 56 -0.55 2.49 -2.23
N ALA A 57 -1.37 1.68 -1.55
CA ALA A 57 -2.35 2.13 -0.58
C ALA A 57 -1.71 2.90 0.59
N LEU A 58 -0.57 2.41 1.11
CA LEU A 58 0.17 3.10 2.16
C LEU A 58 0.77 4.42 1.69
N ASN A 59 1.23 4.50 0.44
CA ASN A 59 1.70 5.76 -0.13
C ASN A 59 0.57 6.76 -0.35
N ILE A 60 -0.62 6.33 -0.76
CA ILE A 60 -1.82 7.20 -0.84
C ILE A 60 -2.19 7.73 0.55
N MET A 61 -2.22 6.85 1.55
CA MET A 61 -2.45 7.24 2.95
C MET A 61 -1.41 8.25 3.43
N LYS A 62 -0.13 8.04 3.10
CA LYS A 62 0.97 8.95 3.43
C LYS A 62 0.82 10.30 2.75
N LEU A 63 0.35 10.35 1.50
CA LEU A 63 0.11 11.62 0.80
C LEU A 63 -1.02 12.42 1.46
N GLY A 64 -2.13 11.75 1.81
CA GLY A 64 -3.31 12.38 2.42
C GLY A 64 -3.12 12.78 3.89
N ILE A 65 -2.56 11.89 4.71
CA ILE A 65 -2.51 12.04 6.18
C ILE A 65 -1.08 12.34 6.69
N LYS A 66 -0.07 12.30 5.81
CA LYS A 66 1.36 12.47 6.16
C LYS A 66 1.91 11.43 7.16
N LYS A 67 1.20 10.31 7.32
CA LYS A 67 1.56 9.20 8.20
C LYS A 67 1.37 7.87 7.49
N VAL A 68 2.16 6.88 7.89
CA VAL A 68 2.02 5.48 7.49
C VAL A 68 1.53 4.69 8.70
N ALA A 69 0.67 3.70 8.50
CA ALA A 69 0.16 2.87 9.59
C ALA A 69 1.28 2.05 10.25
N ASN A 70 1.65 2.41 11.48
CA ASN A 70 2.67 1.71 12.27
C ASN A 70 2.26 0.29 12.71
N THR A 71 1.00 -0.10 12.54
CA THR A 71 0.55 -1.47 12.82
C THR A 71 1.18 -2.49 11.86
N LEU A 72 1.62 -2.04 10.67
CA LEU A 72 2.21 -2.87 9.63
C LEU A 72 3.76 -2.91 9.70
N LYS A 73 4.37 -2.83 10.89
CA LYS A 73 5.85 -2.80 11.07
C LYS A 73 6.59 -3.95 10.39
N ARG A 74 5.94 -5.09 10.19
CA ARG A 74 6.46 -6.25 9.46
C ARG A 74 5.34 -6.81 8.59
N PRO A 75 5.03 -6.16 7.44
CA PRO A 75 4.06 -6.73 6.53
C PRO A 75 4.69 -8.01 6.00
N LEU A 76 4.15 -9.17 6.40
CA LEU A 76 4.49 -10.43 5.76
C LEU A 76 3.88 -10.38 4.36
N SER A 77 4.66 -10.06 3.34
CA SER A 77 4.27 -10.37 1.97
C SER A 77 4.24 -11.87 1.81
N PHE A 78 3.07 -12.42 1.60
CA PHE A 78 2.95 -13.72 0.97
C PHE A 78 2.53 -13.53 -0.48
N LEU A 79 3.05 -14.36 -1.37
CA LEU A 79 2.62 -14.40 -2.76
C LEU A 79 1.44 -15.36 -2.85
N VAL A 80 0.24 -14.85 -3.11
CA VAL A 80 -0.86 -15.70 -3.57
C VAL A 80 -0.60 -15.99 -5.05
N THR A 81 0.00 -17.14 -5.32
CA THR A 81 0.13 -17.66 -6.68
C THR A 81 -1.06 -18.57 -7.00
N SER A 82 -1.26 -18.90 -8.27
CA SER A 82 -2.21 -19.97 -8.67
C SER A 82 -1.90 -21.32 -8.00
N ASN A 83 -0.68 -21.50 -7.47
CA ASN A 83 -0.18 -22.71 -6.83
C ASN A 83 -0.16 -22.62 -5.30
N GLY A 84 -0.86 -21.63 -4.71
CA GLY A 84 -0.95 -21.45 -3.26
C GLY A 84 -0.11 -20.27 -2.75
N VAL A 85 0.08 -20.26 -1.42
CA VAL A 85 0.76 -19.19 -0.69
C VAL A 85 2.25 -19.51 -0.61
N THR A 86 3.06 -18.88 -1.46
CA THR A 86 4.53 -19.00 -1.39
C THR A 86 5.07 -17.96 -0.39
N PRO A 87 5.90 -18.36 0.61
CA PRO A 87 6.52 -17.44 1.56
C PRO A 87 7.39 -16.35 0.91
#